data_AF-A0A3D2UHQ1-F1
#
_entry.id   AF-A0A3D2UHQ1-F1
#
_cell.length_a   1.000
_cell.length_b   1.000
_cell.length_c   1.000
_cell.angle_alpha   90.00
_cell.angle_beta   90.00
_cell.angle_gamma   90.00
#
_symmetry.space_group_name_H-M   'P 1'
#
loop_
_entity.id
_entity.type
_entity.pdbx_description
1 polymer ?
#
loop_
_entity_poly.entity_id
_entity_poly.type
_entity_poly.pdbx_seq_one_letter_code
_entity_poly.pdbx_strand_id
1 'polypeptide(L)'
;FRQGLAPLGDWGHFIVVFGVLLFGISTAISWSYYGDRCAYYLFGKRAILPYKALFVLAHFTGAAIPLAVVWALGDVALAIVIWPNLIALILLAPVVAAETRSYFERKPYEAISSRREAMGD
;
A
#
# COMPACT_ATOMS: atom_id res chain seq x y z
N PHE A 1 2.78 16.56 21.59
CA PHE A 1 4.11 16.19 21.05
C PHE A 1 5.30 16.80 21.77
N ARG A 2 5.23 18.02 22.33
CA ARG A 2 6.29 18.56 23.21
C ARG A 2 6.49 17.77 24.53
N GLN A 3 5.42 17.24 25.12
CA GLN A 3 5.50 16.48 26.37
C GLN A 3 5.98 15.03 26.22
N GLY A 4 5.80 14.40 25.05
CA GLY A 4 6.17 12.98 24.85
C GLY A 4 7.63 12.73 24.46
N LEU A 5 8.30 13.76 23.90
CA LEU A 5 9.71 13.72 23.48
C LEU A 5 10.59 14.66 24.32
N ALA A 6 10.07 15.15 25.46
CA ALA A 6 10.80 16.02 26.38
C ALA A 6 12.21 15.51 26.78
N PRO A 7 12.48 14.20 26.90
CA PRO A 7 13.83 13.70 27.21
C PRO A 7 14.86 13.84 26.07
N LEU A 8 14.41 14.04 24.82
CA LEU A 8 15.27 14.16 23.63
C LEU A 8 15.55 15.62 23.25
N GLY A 9 15.04 16.58 24.03
CA GLY A 9 15.17 18.02 23.81
C GLY A 9 14.07 18.62 22.91
N ASP A 10 14.02 19.96 22.85
CA ASP A 10 13.01 20.73 22.09
C ASP A 10 12.95 20.43 20.58
N TRP A 11 13.93 19.69 20.05
CA TRP A 11 14.04 19.28 18.65
C TRP A 11 13.13 18.12 18.26
N GLY A 12 12.53 17.41 19.23
CA GLY A 12 11.65 16.26 18.96
C GLY A 12 10.47 16.59 18.05
N HIS A 13 9.98 17.84 18.08
CA HIS A 13 8.90 18.28 17.18
C HIS A 13 9.35 18.28 15.70
N PHE A 14 10.61 18.62 15.40
CA PHE A 14 11.10 18.62 14.02
C PHE A 14 11.18 17.20 13.45
N ILE A 15 11.61 16.22 14.25
CA ILE A 15 11.65 14.80 13.84
C ILE A 15 10.26 14.32 13.46
N VAL A 16 9.24 14.65 14.27
CA VAL A 16 7.85 14.27 13.98
C VAL A 16 7.33 14.95 12.70
N VAL A 17 7.61 16.25 12.51
CA VAL A 17 7.18 16.96 11.29
C VAL A 17 7.82 16.35 10.05
N PHE A 18 9.14 16.09 10.06
CA PHE A 18 9.81 15.43 8.96
C PHE A 18 9.28 14.00 8.73
N GLY A 19 9.03 13.24 9.80
CA GLY A 19 8.47 11.89 9.71
C GLY A 19 7.08 11.88 9.07
N VAL A 20 6.17 12.76 9.53
CA VAL A 20 4.83 12.89 8.97
C VAL A 20 4.86 13.37 7.53
N LEU A 21 5.78 14.29 7.18
CA LEU A 21 5.95 14.75 5.81
C LEU A 21 6.37 13.59 4.88
N LEU A 22 7.42 12.85 5.26
CA LEU A 22 7.91 11.70 4.48
C LEU A 22 6.84 10.59 4.38
N PHE A 23 6.12 10.34 5.47
CA PHE A 23 5.02 9.37 5.51
C PHE A 23 3.84 9.78 4.63
N GLY A 24 3.47 11.06 4.64
CA GLY A 24 2.43 11.60 3.77
C GLY A 24 2.78 11.45 2.29
N ILE A 25 4.03 11.76 1.92
CA ILE A 25 4.52 11.63 0.55
C ILE A 25 4.54 10.16 0.11
N SER A 26 5.10 9.24 0.92
CA SER A 26 5.17 7.82 0.56
C SER A 26 3.78 7.19 0.43
N THR A 27 2.84 7.62 1.28
CA THR A 27 1.44 7.22 1.23
C THR A 27 0.80 7.73 -0.06
N ALA A 28 0.95 9.03 -0.38
CA ALA A 28 0.40 9.61 -1.60
C ALA A 28 0.91 8.91 -2.88
N ILE A 29 2.20 8.57 -2.93
CA ILE A 29 2.78 7.81 -4.06
C ILE A 29 2.14 6.43 -4.18
N SER A 30 2.02 5.71 -3.07
CA SER A 30 1.41 4.38 -3.03
C SER A 30 -0.04 4.42 -3.54
N TRP A 31 -0.86 5.34 -3.02
CA TRP A 31 -2.26 5.49 -3.43
C TRP A 31 -2.42 5.94 -4.89
N SER A 32 -1.51 6.79 -5.38
CA SER A 32 -1.48 7.16 -6.80
C SER A 32 -1.23 5.93 -7.68
N TYR A 33 -0.28 5.08 -7.30
CA TYR A 33 0.03 3.85 -8.03
C TYR A 33 -1.11 2.83 -7.99
N TYR A 34 -1.73 2.60 -6.83
CA TYR A 34 -2.87 1.69 -6.72
C TYR A 34 -4.02 2.13 -7.63
N GLY A 35 -4.36 3.42 -7.60
CA GLY A 35 -5.42 3.93 -8.45
C GLY A 35 -5.08 3.97 -9.94
N ASP A 36 -3.81 4.20 -10.33
CA ASP A 36 -3.34 4.03 -11.71
C ASP A 36 -3.65 2.61 -12.20
N ARG A 37 -3.36 1.58 -11.39
CA ARG A 37 -3.65 0.18 -11.73
C ARG A 37 -5.15 -0.10 -11.81
N CYS A 38 -5.95 0.47 -10.91
CA CYS A 38 -7.42 0.35 -10.99
C CYS A 38 -7.97 1.03 -12.25
N ALA A 39 -7.51 2.24 -12.59
CA ALA A 39 -7.92 2.96 -13.80
C ALA A 39 -7.50 2.21 -15.07
N TYR A 40 -6.30 1.63 -15.07
CA TYR A 40 -5.83 0.77 -16.16
C TYR A 40 -6.71 -0.46 -16.34
N TYR A 41 -7.10 -1.12 -15.24
CA TYR A 41 -7.95 -2.30 -15.28
C TYR A 41 -9.36 -1.99 -15.82
N LEU A 42 -9.95 -0.85 -15.41
CA LEU A 42 -11.31 -0.48 -15.79
C LEU A 42 -11.41 0.16 -17.18
N PHE A 43 -10.48 1.04 -17.54
CA PHE A 43 -10.58 1.92 -18.71
C PHE A 43 -9.38 1.81 -19.67
N GLY A 44 -8.39 0.96 -19.35
CA GLY A 44 -7.20 0.75 -20.17
C GLY A 44 -6.13 1.84 -20.04
N LYS A 45 -5.08 1.73 -20.85
CA LYS A 45 -3.86 2.57 -20.79
C LYS A 45 -4.10 4.07 -20.89
N ARG A 46 -5.12 4.49 -21.64
CA ARG A 46 -5.39 5.91 -21.93
C ARG A 46 -5.95 6.67 -20.72
N ALA A 47 -6.51 5.97 -19.73
CA ALA A 47 -7.10 6.57 -18.54
C ALA A 47 -6.09 6.90 -17.42
N ILE A 48 -4.84 6.44 -17.54
CA ILE A 48 -3.81 6.65 -16.52
C ILE A 48 -3.49 8.13 -16.31
N LEU A 49 -3.26 8.86 -17.39
CA LEU A 49 -2.89 10.27 -17.34
C LEU A 49 -4.01 11.15 -16.75
N PRO A 50 -5.28 11.05 -17.20
CA PRO A 50 -6.36 11.83 -16.58
C PRO A 50 -6.61 11.44 -15.12
N TYR A 51 -6.46 10.16 -14.75
CA TYR A 51 -6.54 9.74 -13.34
C TYR A 51 -5.47 10.42 -12.48
N LYS A 52 -4.20 10.46 -12.93
CA LYS A 52 -3.11 11.12 -12.19
C LYS A 52 -3.35 12.62 -12.05
N ALA A 53 -3.86 13.28 -13.09
CA ALA A 53 -4.22 14.70 -13.01
C ALA A 53 -5.32 14.92 -11.96
N LEU A 54 -6.38 14.11 -11.97
CA LEU A 54 -7.44 14.16 -10.97
C LEU A 54 -6.93 13.90 -9.56
N PHE A 55 -6.03 12.94 -9.38
CA PHE A 55 -5.44 12.61 -8.07
C PHE A 55 -4.67 13.79 -7.47
N VAL A 56 -3.87 14.50 -8.28
CA VAL A 56 -3.15 15.70 -7.83
C VAL A 56 -4.12 16.83 -7.47
N LEU A 57 -5.16 17.06 -8.29
CA LEU A 57 -6.19 18.04 -7.97
C LEU A 57 -6.94 17.69 -6.67
N ALA A 58 -7.25 16.42 -6.46
CA ALA A 58 -7.90 15.93 -5.25
C ALA A 58 -7.06 16.17 -3.98
N HIS A 59 -5.73 16.11 -4.06
CA HIS A 59 -4.84 16.47 -2.93
C HIS A 59 -4.94 17.95 -2.59
N PHE A 60 -4.98 18.82 -3.59
CA PHE A 60 -5.12 20.25 -3.39
C PHE A 60 -6.47 20.61 -2.78
N THR A 61 -7.56 20.05 -3.31
CA THR A 61 -8.91 20.26 -2.77
C THR A 61 -9.09 19.62 -1.39
N GLY A 62 -8.43 18.49 -1.14
CA GLY A 62 -8.47 17.79 0.14
C GLY A 62 -7.86 18.61 1.28
N ALA A 63 -6.88 19.48 0.99
CA ALA A 63 -6.33 20.41 1.96
C ALA A 63 -7.31 21.53 2.37
N ALA A 64 -8.34 21.79 1.57
CA ALA A 64 -9.36 22.81 1.84
C ALA A 64 -10.63 22.26 2.52
N ILE A 65 -10.81 20.94 2.57
CA ILE A 65 -11.99 20.27 3.13
C ILE A 65 -11.76 19.97 4.63
N PRO A 66 -12.79 20.04 5.49
CA PRO A 66 -12.65 19.67 6.90
C PRO A 66 -12.16 18.23 7.08
N LEU A 67 -11.19 18.05 7.97
CA LEU A 67 -10.56 16.75 8.24
C LEU A 67 -11.57 15.64 8.56
N ALA A 68 -12.61 15.95 9.35
CA ALA A 68 -13.65 14.97 9.71
C ALA A 68 -14.40 14.43 8.48
N VAL A 69 -14.63 15.27 7.46
CA VAL A 69 -15.29 14.86 6.22
C VAL A 69 -14.35 13.96 5.39
N VAL A 70 -13.06 14.30 5.34
CA VAL A 70 -12.05 13.47 4.64
C VAL A 70 -11.96 12.08 5.26
N TRP A 71 -11.93 11.98 6.59
CA TRP A 71 -11.93 10.70 7.29
C TRP A 71 -13.21 9.90 7.02
N ALA A 72 -14.38 10.53 7.15
CA ALA A 72 -15.66 9.86 6.91
C ALA A 72 -15.78 9.29 5.48
N LEU A 73 -15.36 10.07 4.47
CA LEU A 73 -15.31 9.61 3.09
C LEU A 73 -14.30 8.47 2.90
N GLY A 74 -13.13 8.57 3.54
CA GLY A 74 -12.09 7.55 3.53
C GLY A 74 -12.57 6.22 4.10
N ASP A 75 -13.25 6.25 5.26
CA ASP A 75 -13.76 5.06 5.93
C ASP A 75 -14.80 4.33 5.07
N VAL A 76 -15.72 5.08 4.43
CA VAL A 76 -16.72 4.50 3.52
C VAL A 76 -16.06 3.89 2.28
N ALA A 77 -15.13 4.62 1.66
CA ALA A 77 -14.42 4.13 0.47
C ALA A 77 -13.58 2.87 0.78
N LEU A 78 -12.89 2.86 1.93
CA LEU A 78 -12.13 1.70 2.41
C LEU A 78 -13.05 0.51 2.68
N ALA A 79 -14.20 0.72 3.33
CA ALA A 79 -15.16 -0.34 3.58
C ALA A 79 -15.58 -1.01 2.25
N ILE A 80 -15.93 -0.23 1.23
CA ILE A 80 -16.33 -0.75 -0.10
C ILE A 80 -15.24 -1.64 -0.73
N VAL A 81 -13.97 -1.30 -0.56
CA VAL A 81 -12.84 -2.09 -1.09
C VAL A 81 -12.60 -3.35 -0.24
N ILE A 82 -12.65 -3.22 1.08
CA ILE A 82 -12.33 -4.29 2.03
C ILE A 82 -13.37 -5.41 1.98
N TRP A 83 -14.67 -5.09 1.94
CA TRP A 83 -15.75 -6.08 1.96
C TRP A 83 -15.62 -7.18 0.89
N PRO A 84 -15.56 -6.88 -0.42
CA PRO A 84 -15.45 -7.89 -1.45
C PRO A 84 -14.09 -8.63 -1.40
N ASN A 85 -13.01 -7.93 -1.04
CA ASN A 85 -11.69 -8.54 -0.92
C ASN A 85 -11.64 -9.57 0.21
N LEU A 86 -12.20 -9.22 1.38
CA LEU A 86 -12.23 -10.11 2.53
C LEU A 86 -13.08 -11.36 2.27
N ILE A 87 -14.24 -11.21 1.63
CA ILE A 87 -15.08 -12.35 1.23
C ILE A 87 -14.30 -13.27 0.27
N ALA A 88 -13.65 -12.71 -0.75
CA ALA A 88 -12.85 -13.47 -1.69
C ALA A 88 -11.70 -14.21 -0.98
N LEU A 89 -10.98 -13.55 -0.06
CA LEU A 89 -9.90 -14.17 0.70
C LEU A 89 -10.38 -15.35 1.55
N ILE A 90 -11.53 -15.23 2.22
CA ILE A 90 -12.10 -16.33 3.02
C ILE A 90 -12.45 -17.51 2.12
N LEU A 91 -13.05 -17.27 0.96
CA LEU A 91 -13.41 -18.33 0.01
C LEU A 91 -12.18 -18.98 -0.64
N LEU A 92 -11.12 -18.20 -0.90
CA LEU A 92 -9.88 -18.68 -1.51
C LEU A 92 -8.87 -19.23 -0.50
N ALA A 93 -9.09 -19.06 0.81
CA ALA A 93 -8.22 -19.57 1.86
C ALA A 93 -7.78 -21.05 1.68
N PRO A 94 -8.68 -22.01 1.37
CA PRO A 94 -8.27 -23.39 1.14
C PRO A 94 -7.38 -23.57 -0.09
N VAL A 95 -7.63 -22.80 -1.16
CA VAL A 95 -6.84 -22.83 -2.40
C VAL A 95 -5.43 -22.30 -2.13
N VAL A 96 -5.32 -21.17 -1.43
CA VAL A 96 -4.02 -20.59 -1.05
C VAL A 96 -3.25 -21.55 -0.15
N ALA A 97 -3.91 -22.23 0.79
CA ALA A 97 -3.26 -23.23 1.66
C ALA A 97 -2.71 -24.42 0.85
N ALA A 98 -3.48 -24.93 -0.12
CA ALA A 98 -3.05 -26.00 -1.01
C ALA A 98 -1.86 -25.59 -1.90
N GLU A 99 -1.93 -24.40 -2.52
CA GLU A 99 -0.84 -23.86 -3.34
C GLU A 99 0.42 -23.59 -2.52
N THR A 100 0.26 -23.07 -1.30
CA THR A 100 1.39 -22.84 -0.36
C THR A 100 2.08 -24.17 -0.03
N ARG A 101 1.32 -25.23 0.28
CA ARG A 101 1.87 -26.56 0.53
C ARG A 101 2.60 -27.11 -0.70
N SER A 102 2.01 -27.00 -1.89
CA SER A 102 2.66 -27.42 -3.14
C SER A 102 3.96 -26.64 -3.41
N TYR A 103 3.97 -25.33 -3.16
CA TYR A 103 5.16 -24.49 -3.37
C TYR A 103 6.33 -24.93 -2.49
N PHE A 104 6.09 -25.22 -1.20
CA PHE A 104 7.14 -25.69 -0.30
C PHE A 104 7.56 -27.14 -0.57
N GLU A 105 6.64 -28.01 -1.01
CA GLU A 105 6.97 -29.39 -1.41
C GLU A 105 7.84 -29.46 -2.67
N ARG A 106 7.71 -28.50 -3.59
CA ARG A 106 8.56 -28.43 -4.80
C ARG A 106 10.02 -28.12 -4.51
N LYS A 107 10.36 -27.75 -3.26
CA LYS A 107 11.70 -27.40 -2.77
C LYS A 107 12.59 -26.72 -3.84
N PRO A 108 12.14 -25.61 -4.46
CA PRO A 108 12.91 -24.96 -5.52
C PRO A 108 14.30 -24.49 -5.06
N TYR A 109 14.49 -24.30 -3.75
CA TYR A 109 15.78 -23.94 -3.14
C TYR A 109 16.78 -25.11 -3.09
N GLU A 110 16.33 -26.38 -2.99
CA GLU A 110 17.23 -27.55 -3.08
C GLU A 110 17.74 -27.73 -4.51
N ALA A 111 16.89 -27.53 -5.52
CA ALA A 111 17.33 -27.59 -6.93
C ALA A 111 18.41 -26.54 -7.26
N ILE A 112 18.41 -25.39 -6.58
CA ILE A 112 19.42 -24.33 -6.74
C ILE A 112 20.69 -24.66 -5.94
N SER A 113 20.57 -25.20 -4.72
CA SER A 113 21.74 -25.60 -3.93
C SER A 113 22.47 -26.79 -4.55
N SER A 114 21.76 -27.82 -5.01
CA SER A 114 22.35 -28.95 -5.74
C SER A 114 23.03 -28.53 -7.04
N ARG A 115 22.52 -27.49 -7.72
CA ARG A 115 23.18 -26.89 -8.90
C ARG A 115 24.45 -26.13 -8.55
N ARG A 116 24.47 -25.40 -7.42
CA ARG A 116 25.68 -24.70 -6.93
C ARG A 116 26.75 -25.68 -6.49
N GLU A 117 26.37 -26.73 -5.76
CA GLU A 117 27.28 -27.82 -5.37
C GLU A 117 27.82 -28.58 -6.59
N ALA A 118 26.99 -28.82 -7.62
CA ALA A 118 27.43 -29.41 -8.89
C ALA A 118 28.31 -28.47 -9.75
N MET A 119 28.28 -27.16 -9.50
CA MET A 119 29.13 -26.18 -10.18
C MET A 119 30.46 -25.88 -9.45
N GLY A 120 30.67 -26.42 -8.25
CA GLY A 120 31.98 -26.45 -7.60
C GLY A 120 32.55 -25.10 -7.14
N ASP A 121 31.70 -24.14 -6.80
CA ASP A 121 32.09 -22.85 -6.18
C ASP A 121 32.21 -22.95 -4.65
#